data_AF-A0A0J8RJ88-F1
#
_entry.id   AF-A0A0J8RJ88-F1
#
_cell.length_a   1.000
_cell.length_b   1.000
_cell.length_c   1.000
_cell.angle_alpha   90.00
_cell.angle_beta   90.00
_cell.angle_gamma   90.00
#
_symmetry.space_group_name_H-M   'P 1'
#
loop_
_entity.id
_entity.type
_entity.pdbx_description
1 polymer ?
#
loop_
_entity_poly.entity_id
_entity_poly.type
_entity_poly.pdbx_seq_one_letter_code
_entity_poly.pdbx_strand_id
1 'polypeptide(L)'
;MTERRILTVTDFHGKIFPDLLAMASTKKTFTREDFQQDEEIGKSKNLRKAVPIKLVAVGASTEDLDYMIDPALENLTKIEDKLGRAIKNVADKKGYDEGWVNDKVRLFAVGDSAQPLFRDSVAQNVVLWEGKNLIVYAVKWEWSLARKVKRIGSTRREADVSDAVALLRKIVEENGRPISRERAKSWDQIVFTPIEDSALDKVAEEYEKKYESSGFM
;
A
#
# COMPACT_ATOMS: atom_id res chain seq x y z
N MET A 1 29.23 -10.74 -20.52
CA MET A 1 28.10 -9.77 -20.52
C MET A 1 26.84 -10.56 -20.68
N THR A 2 26.00 -10.59 -19.66
CA THR A 2 24.77 -11.38 -19.67
C THR A 2 23.66 -10.41 -19.34
N GLU A 3 22.92 -9.97 -20.36
CA GLU A 3 21.67 -9.23 -20.20
C GLU A 3 20.73 -10.08 -19.34
N ARG A 4 20.42 -9.62 -18.12
CA ARG A 4 19.37 -10.20 -17.30
C ARG A 4 18.09 -9.46 -17.60
N ARG A 5 17.13 -10.18 -18.19
CA ARG A 5 15.76 -9.73 -18.48
C ARG A 5 15.15 -9.04 -17.25
N ILE A 6 14.65 -7.84 -17.46
CA ILE A 6 13.69 -7.17 -16.59
C ILE A 6 12.40 -7.96 -16.71
N LEU A 7 11.94 -8.59 -15.62
CA LEU A 7 10.63 -9.23 -15.57
C LEU A 7 9.58 -8.12 -15.58
N THR A 8 8.85 -8.00 -16.69
CA THR A 8 7.66 -7.17 -16.74
C THR A 8 6.51 -7.91 -16.05
N VAL A 9 5.56 -7.18 -15.48
CA VAL A 9 4.32 -7.72 -14.86
C VAL A 9 3.44 -8.52 -15.85
N THR A 10 3.88 -8.66 -17.11
CA THR A 10 3.30 -9.56 -18.11
C THR A 10 3.85 -11.00 -18.05
N ASP A 11 4.90 -11.28 -17.28
CA ASP A 11 5.50 -12.63 -17.21
C ASP A 11 4.81 -13.56 -16.20
N PHE A 12 3.78 -13.08 -15.50
CA PHE A 12 2.89 -13.94 -14.72
C PHE A 12 1.80 -14.52 -15.62
N HIS A 13 1.96 -15.79 -15.97
CA HIS A 13 0.87 -16.61 -16.50
C HIS A 13 -0.26 -16.68 -15.46
N GLY A 14 -1.31 -15.86 -15.65
CA GLY A 14 -2.60 -16.04 -15.01
C GLY A 14 -3.31 -14.76 -14.59
N LYS A 15 -3.90 -14.06 -15.57
CA LYS A 15 -4.90 -12.98 -15.43
C LYS A 15 -4.39 -11.66 -14.82
N ILE A 16 -3.88 -10.82 -15.71
CA ILE A 16 -3.80 -9.36 -15.52
C ILE A 16 -5.24 -8.84 -15.34
N PHE A 17 -5.53 -8.14 -14.23
CA PHE A 17 -6.77 -7.37 -14.04
C PHE A 17 -6.50 -5.91 -14.44
N PRO A 18 -6.94 -5.46 -15.63
CA PRO A 18 -6.70 -4.08 -16.09
C PRO A 18 -7.41 -3.02 -15.23
N ASP A 19 -8.42 -3.43 -14.46
CA ASP A 19 -9.33 -2.50 -13.76
C ASP A 19 -8.80 -2.01 -12.41
N LEU A 20 -7.75 -2.64 -11.85
CA LEU A 20 -7.19 -2.23 -10.56
C LEU A 20 -6.14 -1.10 -10.68
N LEU A 21 -5.67 -0.81 -11.90
CA LEU A 21 -4.71 0.25 -12.21
C LEU A 21 -5.37 1.48 -12.87
N ALA A 22 -6.70 1.50 -12.96
CA ALA A 22 -7.45 2.49 -13.73
C ALA A 22 -8.22 3.52 -12.90
N MET A 23 -8.05 3.59 -11.57
CA MET A 23 -8.91 4.45 -10.74
C MET A 23 -8.14 5.55 -9.99
N ALA A 24 -8.39 6.78 -10.43
CA ALA A 24 -8.03 8.09 -9.87
C ALA A 24 -6.56 8.58 -9.96
N SER A 25 -5.84 8.22 -11.01
CA SER A 25 -4.71 9.00 -11.55
C SER A 25 -4.34 8.48 -12.94
N THR A 26 -3.91 9.36 -13.84
CA THR A 26 -3.48 9.03 -15.21
C THR A 26 -2.23 8.14 -15.27
N LYS A 27 -1.59 7.81 -14.15
CA LYS A 27 -0.43 6.89 -14.11
C LYS A 27 -0.85 5.45 -13.80
N LYS A 28 -0.67 4.59 -14.80
CA LYS A 28 -1.06 3.17 -14.79
C LYS A 28 -0.03 2.21 -14.19
N THR A 29 1.13 2.66 -13.77
CA THR A 29 2.21 1.83 -13.19
C THR A 29 3.29 2.75 -12.64
N PHE A 30 3.86 2.43 -11.48
CA PHE A 30 5.14 3.02 -11.10
C PHE A 30 6.24 2.52 -12.05
N THR A 31 6.97 3.44 -12.64
CA THR A 31 8.10 3.13 -13.51
C THR A 31 9.41 3.21 -12.73
N ARG A 32 10.51 2.78 -13.36
CA ARG A 32 11.85 3.01 -12.82
C ARG A 32 12.17 4.49 -12.61
N GLU A 33 11.49 5.38 -13.33
CA GLU A 33 11.63 6.83 -13.16
C GLU A 33 10.94 7.33 -11.89
N ASP A 34 9.92 6.61 -11.41
CA ASP A 34 9.21 6.91 -10.16
C ASP A 34 9.98 6.41 -8.92
N PHE A 35 10.89 5.43 -9.10
CA PHE A 35 11.68 4.81 -8.02
C PHE A 35 13.19 5.03 -8.12
N GLN A 36 13.62 6.23 -8.56
CA GLN A 36 15.04 6.62 -8.57
C GLN A 36 15.71 6.59 -7.17
N GLN A 37 14.90 6.53 -6.12
CA GLN A 37 15.34 6.29 -4.74
C GLN A 37 16.12 4.99 -4.63
N ASP A 38 15.82 3.95 -5.42
CA ASP A 38 16.59 2.69 -5.42
C ASP A 38 18.08 2.95 -5.73
N GLU A 39 18.36 3.77 -6.74
CA GLU A 39 19.73 4.12 -7.14
C GLU A 39 20.40 5.05 -6.13
N GLU A 40 19.66 6.01 -5.57
CA GLU A 40 20.17 6.92 -4.53
C GLU A 40 20.47 6.19 -3.20
N ILE A 41 19.63 5.25 -2.79
CA ILE A 41 19.88 4.34 -1.65
C ILE A 41 21.19 3.59 -1.88
N GLY A 42 21.38 3.11 -3.10
CA GLY A 42 22.61 2.48 -3.56
C GLY A 42 23.86 3.34 -3.42
N LYS A 43 23.80 4.67 -3.23
CA LYS A 43 24.99 5.53 -3.02
C LYS A 43 25.38 5.67 -1.56
N SER A 44 24.48 5.36 -0.63
CA SER A 44 24.72 5.52 0.81
C SER A 44 25.39 4.28 1.41
N LYS A 45 26.63 4.44 1.92
CA LYS A 45 27.36 3.38 2.63
C LYS A 45 26.58 2.83 3.85
N ASN A 46 25.76 3.66 4.50
CA ASN A 46 24.96 3.24 5.65
C ASN A 46 23.74 2.43 5.22
N LEU A 47 23.04 2.87 4.16
CA LEU A 47 21.84 2.17 3.69
C LEU A 47 22.19 0.82 3.06
N ARG A 48 23.34 0.71 2.39
CA ARG A 48 23.86 -0.56 1.85
C ARG A 48 24.03 -1.68 2.87
N LYS A 49 24.02 -1.38 4.17
CA LYS A 49 24.07 -2.42 5.22
C LYS A 49 22.70 -3.05 5.50
N ALA A 50 21.63 -2.38 5.09
CA ALA A 50 20.25 -2.77 5.32
C ALA A 50 19.49 -3.09 4.02
N VAL A 51 20.19 -3.20 2.88
CA VAL A 51 19.57 -3.56 1.60
C VAL A 51 19.29 -5.06 1.50
N PRO A 52 18.18 -5.47 0.85
CA PRO A 52 17.13 -4.60 0.33
C PRO A 52 16.31 -3.98 1.47
N ILE A 53 16.16 -2.65 1.43
CA ILE A 53 15.28 -1.93 2.36
C ILE A 53 13.85 -2.27 1.95
N LYS A 54 13.05 -2.73 2.91
CA LYS A 54 11.66 -3.07 2.68
C LYS A 54 10.76 -1.97 3.20
N LEU A 55 9.89 -1.48 2.33
CA LEU A 55 8.83 -0.54 2.67
C LEU A 55 7.47 -1.20 2.46
N VAL A 56 6.50 -0.80 3.26
CA VAL A 56 5.08 -1.12 3.09
C VAL A 56 4.36 0.18 2.81
N ALA A 57 3.66 0.29 1.67
CA ALA A 57 3.06 1.53 1.22
C ALA A 57 1.54 1.49 1.12
N VAL A 58 0.92 2.65 1.38
CA VAL A 58 -0.50 2.92 1.20
C VAL A 58 -0.66 3.81 -0.02
N GLY A 59 -1.37 3.31 -1.03
CA GLY A 59 -1.59 4.04 -2.27
C GLY A 59 -0.52 3.78 -3.32
N ALA A 60 -0.96 3.40 -4.51
CA ALA A 60 -0.14 3.39 -5.73
C ALA A 60 -0.68 4.39 -6.78
N SER A 61 -1.76 5.11 -6.44
CA SER A 61 -2.55 5.94 -7.35
C SER A 61 -2.55 7.43 -6.98
N THR A 62 -2.01 7.82 -5.83
CA THR A 62 -1.84 9.23 -5.46
C THR A 62 -0.48 9.72 -5.94
N GLU A 63 -0.39 11.01 -6.28
CA GLU A 63 0.90 11.66 -6.59
C GLU A 63 1.92 11.53 -5.43
N ASP A 64 1.44 11.13 -4.25
CA ASP A 64 2.22 10.83 -3.05
C ASP A 64 2.20 9.33 -2.67
N LEU A 65 3.31 8.81 -2.14
CA LEU A 65 3.50 7.47 -1.58
C LEU A 65 3.68 7.54 -0.06
N ASP A 66 2.65 7.18 0.69
CA ASP A 66 2.76 7.02 2.14
C ASP A 66 3.36 5.64 2.45
N TYR A 67 4.44 5.55 3.23
CA TYR A 67 5.10 4.29 3.57
C TYR A 67 5.37 4.07 5.06
N MET A 68 5.64 2.82 5.41
CA MET A 68 6.25 2.38 6.66
C MET A 68 7.48 1.54 6.32
N ILE A 69 8.64 1.90 6.86
CA ILE A 69 9.84 1.06 6.84
C ILE A 69 9.76 0.01 7.95
N ASP A 70 10.35 -1.17 7.72
CA ASP A 70 10.40 -2.29 8.68
C ASP A 70 10.76 -1.80 10.09
N PRO A 71 9.79 -1.86 11.04
CA PRO A 71 10.00 -1.34 12.39
C PRO A 71 11.07 -2.12 13.19
N ALA A 72 11.42 -3.34 12.77
CA ALA A 72 12.42 -4.17 13.43
C ALA A 72 13.85 -3.95 12.94
N LEU A 73 14.10 -2.99 12.04
CA LEU A 73 15.45 -2.72 11.55
C LEU A 73 16.39 -2.24 12.66
N GLU A 74 17.58 -2.81 12.71
CA GLU A 74 18.66 -2.28 13.53
C GLU A 74 19.06 -0.87 13.06
N ASN A 75 19.31 0.04 14.01
CA ASN A 75 19.64 1.44 13.73
C ASN A 75 18.54 2.17 12.93
N LEU A 76 17.27 1.80 13.13
CA LEU A 76 16.12 2.34 12.42
C LEU A 76 16.15 3.86 12.22
N THR A 77 16.34 4.65 13.29
CA THR A 77 16.38 6.13 13.20
C THR A 77 17.44 6.65 12.23
N LYS A 78 18.60 5.99 12.16
CA LYS A 78 19.67 6.35 11.23
C LYS A 78 19.33 5.97 9.80
N ILE A 79 18.65 4.84 9.61
CA ILE A 79 18.18 4.40 8.30
C ILE A 79 17.09 5.36 7.80
N GLU A 80 16.13 5.74 8.63
CA GLU A 80 15.08 6.72 8.33
C GLU A 80 15.67 8.06 7.89
N ASP A 81 16.60 8.63 8.66
CA ASP A 81 17.29 9.89 8.32
C ASP A 81 18.08 9.78 6.99
N LYS A 82 18.67 8.62 6.69
CA LYS A 82 19.38 8.40 5.41
C LYS A 82 18.40 8.17 4.25
N LEU A 83 17.30 7.48 4.47
CA LEU A 83 16.26 7.24 3.47
C LEU A 83 15.53 8.54 3.13
N GLY A 84 15.16 9.34 4.13
CA GLY A 84 14.54 10.65 3.94
C GLY A 84 15.40 11.59 3.08
N ARG A 85 16.72 11.62 3.31
CA ARG A 85 17.64 12.37 2.43
C ARG A 85 17.72 11.80 1.01
N ALA A 86 17.69 10.48 0.84
CA ALA A 86 17.68 9.89 -0.49
C ALA A 86 16.39 10.28 -1.26
N ILE A 87 15.24 10.22 -0.59
CA ILE A 87 13.95 10.69 -1.11
C ILE A 87 14.01 12.17 -1.48
N LYS A 88 14.46 13.03 -0.56
CA LYS A 88 14.58 14.47 -0.80
C LYS A 88 15.49 14.79 -1.99
N ASN A 89 16.63 14.11 -2.11
CA ASN A 89 17.54 14.30 -3.24
C ASN A 89 16.89 13.95 -4.58
N VAL A 90 16.00 12.95 -4.63
CA VAL A 90 15.23 12.64 -5.84
C VAL A 90 14.19 13.72 -6.11
N ALA A 91 13.46 14.15 -5.08
CA ALA A 91 12.46 15.21 -5.20
C ALA A 91 13.07 16.51 -5.74
N ASP A 92 14.18 16.97 -5.15
CA ASP A 92 14.90 18.18 -5.56
C ASP A 92 15.35 18.11 -7.04
N LYS A 93 15.84 16.94 -7.49
CA LYS A 93 16.30 16.74 -8.88
C LYS A 93 15.16 16.73 -9.90
N LYS A 94 13.97 16.33 -9.47
CA LYS A 94 12.81 16.14 -10.33
C LYS A 94 11.79 17.28 -10.24
N GLY A 95 11.95 18.17 -9.27
CA GLY A 95 10.97 19.21 -8.96
C GLY A 95 9.67 18.64 -8.37
N TYR A 96 9.76 17.53 -7.63
CA TYR A 96 8.61 16.98 -6.90
C TYR A 96 8.42 17.68 -5.55
N ASP A 97 7.21 17.60 -5.01
CA ASP A 97 6.93 18.09 -3.66
C ASP A 97 7.74 17.30 -2.62
N GLU A 98 8.18 17.97 -1.55
CA GLU A 98 8.96 17.31 -0.49
C GLU A 98 8.15 16.21 0.24
N GLY A 99 6.82 16.29 0.19
CA GLY A 99 5.88 15.34 0.76
C GLY A 99 5.50 14.15 -0.14
N TRP A 100 6.02 14.08 -1.38
CA TRP A 100 5.59 13.06 -2.35
C TRP A 100 5.88 11.62 -1.92
N VAL A 101 6.83 11.39 -0.99
CA VAL A 101 7.08 10.09 -0.38
C VAL A 101 7.33 10.36 1.09
N ASN A 102 6.43 9.89 1.95
CA ASN A 102 6.42 10.26 3.36
C ASN A 102 6.10 9.04 4.24
N ASP A 103 6.50 9.09 5.51
CA ASP A 103 6.37 7.97 6.45
C ASP A 103 5.04 7.97 7.22
N LYS A 104 4.00 8.65 6.71
CA LYS A 104 2.73 8.86 7.42
C LYS A 104 2.00 7.58 7.79
N VAL A 105 2.32 6.42 7.21
CA VAL A 105 1.74 5.13 7.62
C VAL A 105 2.03 4.86 9.10
N ARG A 106 3.18 5.30 9.62
CA ARG A 106 3.55 5.21 11.04
C ARG A 106 2.61 5.99 11.96
N LEU A 107 1.97 7.04 11.47
CA LEU A 107 0.98 7.81 12.24
C LEU A 107 -0.32 7.00 12.46
N PHE A 108 -0.58 5.99 11.62
CA PHE A 108 -1.80 5.19 11.66
C PHE A 108 -1.58 3.77 12.20
N ALA A 109 -0.35 3.26 12.11
CA ALA A 109 0.09 2.00 12.70
C ALA A 109 0.96 2.29 13.93
N VAL A 110 0.31 2.60 15.06
CA VAL A 110 0.99 3.05 16.29
C VAL A 110 1.26 1.85 17.21
N GLY A 111 2.42 1.89 17.89
CA GLY A 111 2.80 0.92 18.93
C GLY A 111 2.90 -0.51 18.42
N ASP A 112 2.35 -1.46 19.19
CA ASP A 112 2.49 -2.90 18.96
C ASP A 112 1.82 -3.40 17.67
N SER A 113 1.01 -2.56 17.01
CA SER A 113 0.33 -2.88 15.73
C SER A 113 1.22 -2.74 14.50
N ALA A 114 2.32 -1.97 14.59
CA ALA A 114 3.17 -1.66 13.45
C ALA A 114 3.91 -2.90 12.90
N GLN A 115 4.51 -3.70 13.79
CA GLN A 115 5.27 -4.88 13.39
C GLN A 115 4.38 -5.98 12.79
N PRO A 116 3.21 -6.35 13.38
CA PRO A 116 2.26 -7.26 12.74
C PRO A 116 1.80 -6.75 11.38
N LEU A 117 1.42 -5.47 11.26
CA LEU A 117 1.00 -4.91 9.97
C LEU A 117 2.09 -5.02 8.91
N PHE A 118 3.33 -4.67 9.26
CA PHE A 118 4.46 -4.76 8.34
C PHE A 118 4.67 -6.21 7.89
N ARG A 119 4.77 -7.14 8.84
CA ARG A 119 4.97 -8.57 8.57
C ARG A 119 3.85 -9.14 7.70
N ASP A 120 2.59 -8.85 8.04
CA ASP A 120 1.44 -9.40 7.33
C ASP A 120 1.30 -8.78 5.92
N SER A 121 1.73 -7.54 5.73
CA SER A 121 1.82 -6.89 4.41
C SER A 121 2.90 -7.54 3.54
N VAL A 122 4.09 -7.82 4.10
CA VAL A 122 5.15 -8.56 3.40
C VAL A 122 4.71 -9.99 3.09
N ALA A 123 4.01 -10.65 4.02
CA ALA A 123 3.50 -12.01 3.82
C ALA A 123 2.40 -12.08 2.76
N GLN A 124 1.59 -11.02 2.60
CA GLN A 124 0.65 -10.88 1.48
C GLN A 124 1.37 -10.84 0.12
N ASN A 125 2.66 -10.47 0.10
CA ASN A 125 3.56 -10.55 -1.05
C ASN A 125 3.06 -9.82 -2.32
N VAL A 126 2.34 -8.72 -2.14
CA VAL A 126 1.94 -7.84 -3.25
C VAL A 126 3.02 -6.78 -3.42
N VAL A 127 3.91 -6.99 -4.39
CA VAL A 127 5.05 -6.11 -4.67
C VAL A 127 4.61 -4.98 -5.60
N LEU A 128 4.79 -3.73 -5.16
CA LEU A 128 4.57 -2.52 -5.96
C LEU A 128 5.83 -2.10 -6.73
N TRP A 129 7.00 -2.36 -6.15
CA TRP A 129 8.30 -2.11 -6.75
C TRP A 129 9.36 -3.06 -6.21
N GLU A 130 10.24 -3.52 -7.09
CA GLU A 130 11.41 -4.33 -6.73
C GLU A 130 12.64 -3.83 -7.47
N GLY A 131 13.51 -3.14 -6.73
CA GLY A 131 14.82 -2.70 -7.16
C GLY A 131 15.93 -3.47 -6.46
N LYS A 132 17.18 -3.11 -6.73
CA LYS A 132 18.34 -3.77 -6.14
C LYS A 132 18.49 -3.44 -4.65
N ASN A 133 18.10 -2.24 -4.26
CA ASN A 133 18.31 -1.67 -2.93
C ASN A 133 17.00 -1.45 -2.15
N LEU A 134 15.86 -1.43 -2.84
CA LEU A 134 14.55 -1.08 -2.33
C LEU A 134 13.49 -2.06 -2.84
N ILE A 135 12.67 -2.58 -1.93
CA ILE A 135 11.45 -3.30 -2.25
C ILE A 135 10.29 -2.58 -1.58
N VAL A 136 9.22 -2.32 -2.34
CA VAL A 136 8.00 -1.69 -1.84
C VAL A 136 6.87 -2.69 -1.97
N TYR A 137 6.28 -3.07 -0.84
CA TYR A 137 5.09 -3.91 -0.77
C TYR A 137 3.85 -3.05 -0.61
N ALA A 138 2.71 -3.50 -1.13
CA ALA A 138 1.43 -2.94 -0.77
C ALA A 138 1.11 -3.30 0.69
N VAL A 139 0.54 -2.36 1.44
CA VAL A 139 -0.01 -2.65 2.76
C VAL A 139 -1.10 -3.72 2.69
N LYS A 140 -1.29 -4.48 3.78
CA LYS A 140 -2.34 -5.48 3.92
C LYS A 140 -3.69 -4.90 3.50
N TRP A 141 -4.39 -5.58 2.60
CA TRP A 141 -5.62 -5.05 2.00
C TRP A 141 -6.73 -4.83 3.02
N GLU A 142 -6.88 -5.71 4.02
CA GLU A 142 -7.85 -5.56 5.10
C GLU A 142 -7.59 -4.29 5.90
N TRP A 143 -6.31 -3.94 6.14
CA TRP A 143 -5.95 -2.69 6.82
C TRP A 143 -6.34 -1.47 5.97
N SER A 144 -6.04 -1.51 4.65
CA SER A 144 -6.43 -0.46 3.71
C SER A 144 -7.95 -0.30 3.64
N LEU A 145 -8.69 -1.41 3.55
CA LEU A 145 -10.14 -1.41 3.49
C LEU A 145 -10.74 -0.85 4.78
N ALA A 146 -10.27 -1.29 5.95
CA ALA A 146 -10.73 -0.77 7.24
C ALA A 146 -10.58 0.75 7.33
N ARG A 147 -9.47 1.31 6.85
CA ARG A 147 -9.27 2.77 6.81
C ARG A 147 -10.21 3.48 5.84
N LYS A 148 -10.49 2.88 4.69
CA LYS A 148 -11.44 3.42 3.71
C LYS A 148 -12.86 3.45 4.30
N VAL A 149 -13.32 2.32 4.84
CA VAL A 149 -14.64 2.20 5.50
C VAL A 149 -14.78 3.19 6.66
N LYS A 150 -13.74 3.32 7.50
CA LYS A 150 -13.71 4.33 8.56
C LYS A 150 -13.93 5.75 8.04
N ARG A 151 -13.23 6.14 6.97
CA ARG A 151 -13.38 7.48 6.38
C ARG A 151 -14.74 7.70 5.72
N ILE A 152 -15.33 6.65 5.14
CA ILE A 152 -16.70 6.73 4.60
C ILE A 152 -17.68 7.09 5.72
N GLY A 153 -17.61 6.42 6.87
CA GLY A 153 -18.46 6.73 8.03
C GLY A 153 -18.20 8.13 8.58
N SER A 154 -16.94 8.44 8.89
CA SER A 154 -16.60 9.67 9.63
C SER A 154 -16.55 10.94 8.78
N THR A 155 -16.26 10.83 7.48
CA THR A 155 -16.05 12.00 6.59
C THR A 155 -16.96 12.02 5.35
N ARG A 156 -17.79 10.98 5.15
CA ARG A 156 -18.71 10.86 4.01
C ARG A 156 -18.04 11.07 2.65
N ARG A 157 -16.80 10.61 2.51
CA ARG A 157 -16.02 10.72 1.27
C ARG A 157 -16.46 9.67 0.27
N GLU A 158 -17.30 10.05 -0.70
CA GLU A 158 -17.77 9.17 -1.77
C GLU A 158 -16.63 8.53 -2.59
N ALA A 159 -15.52 9.25 -2.79
CA ALA A 159 -14.35 8.71 -3.47
C ALA A 159 -13.74 7.48 -2.76
N ASP A 160 -13.84 7.40 -1.42
CA ASP A 160 -13.36 6.25 -0.67
C ASP A 160 -14.27 5.01 -0.87
N VAL A 161 -15.53 5.17 -1.31
CA VAL A 161 -16.46 4.05 -1.56
C VAL A 161 -15.98 3.19 -2.74
N SER A 162 -15.64 3.81 -3.86
CA SER A 162 -15.14 3.07 -5.05
C SER A 162 -13.85 2.31 -4.73
N ASP A 163 -12.92 2.94 -4.01
CA ASP A 163 -11.68 2.30 -3.57
C ASP A 163 -11.94 1.14 -2.60
N ALA A 164 -12.87 1.32 -1.65
CA ALA A 164 -13.28 0.27 -0.73
C ALA A 164 -13.88 -0.93 -1.47
N VAL A 165 -14.74 -0.71 -2.47
CA VAL A 165 -15.32 -1.75 -3.32
C VAL A 165 -14.24 -2.51 -4.08
N ALA A 166 -13.25 -1.82 -4.64
CA ALA A 166 -12.14 -2.45 -5.36
C ALA A 166 -11.25 -3.31 -4.44
N LEU A 167 -10.94 -2.81 -3.24
CA LEU A 167 -10.19 -3.57 -2.23
C LEU A 167 -10.98 -4.79 -1.73
N LEU A 168 -12.28 -4.61 -1.46
CA LEU A 168 -13.17 -5.69 -1.05
C LEU A 168 -13.20 -6.79 -2.10
N ARG A 169 -13.28 -6.43 -3.39
CA ARG A 169 -13.24 -7.38 -4.49
C ARG A 169 -11.97 -8.23 -4.47
N LYS A 170 -10.82 -7.60 -4.26
CA LYS A 170 -9.54 -8.31 -4.19
C LYS A 170 -9.49 -9.29 -3.01
N ILE A 171 -9.96 -8.87 -1.84
CA ILE A 171 -9.99 -9.74 -0.66
C ILE A 171 -10.95 -10.92 -0.86
N VAL A 172 -12.10 -10.70 -1.49
CA VAL A 172 -13.07 -11.77 -1.80
C VAL A 172 -12.51 -12.77 -2.82
N GLU A 173 -11.82 -12.27 -3.86
CA GLU A 173 -11.16 -13.12 -4.86
C GLU A 173 -10.07 -14.01 -4.23
N GLU A 174 -9.20 -13.45 -3.38
CA GLU A 174 -8.15 -14.24 -2.70
C GLU A 174 -8.71 -15.21 -1.65
N ASN A 175 -9.74 -14.81 -0.91
CA ASN A 175 -10.33 -15.68 0.10
C ASN A 175 -11.29 -16.73 -0.50
N GLY A 176 -11.71 -16.54 -1.75
CA GLY A 176 -12.76 -17.34 -2.40
C GLY A 176 -14.16 -17.17 -1.81
N ARG A 177 -14.37 -16.21 -0.91
CA ARG A 177 -15.65 -15.98 -0.23
C ARG A 177 -15.81 -14.55 0.29
N PRO A 178 -17.06 -14.08 0.50
CA PRO A 178 -17.36 -12.81 1.16
C PRO A 178 -16.74 -12.70 2.56
N ILE A 179 -16.51 -11.48 3.02
CA ILE A 179 -16.01 -11.21 4.37
C ILE A 179 -17.20 -11.13 5.34
N SER A 180 -17.17 -11.83 6.47
CA SER A 180 -18.24 -11.66 7.46
C SER A 180 -18.24 -10.25 8.06
N ARG A 181 -19.42 -9.69 8.33
CA ARG A 181 -19.53 -8.37 8.98
C ARG A 181 -18.85 -8.35 10.35
N GLU A 182 -18.89 -9.46 11.08
CA GLU A 182 -18.16 -9.62 12.34
C GLU A 182 -16.65 -9.44 12.16
N ARG A 183 -16.06 -10.08 11.13
CA ARG A 183 -14.64 -9.93 10.79
C ARG A 183 -14.33 -8.50 10.34
N ALA A 184 -15.22 -7.86 9.58
CA ALA A 184 -15.03 -6.48 9.17
C ALA A 184 -15.05 -5.53 10.38
N LYS A 185 -15.96 -5.75 11.34
CA LYS A 185 -16.06 -4.96 12.56
C LYS A 185 -14.87 -5.14 13.49
N SER A 186 -14.29 -6.33 13.57
CA SER A 186 -13.08 -6.57 14.40
C SER A 186 -11.83 -5.83 13.91
N TRP A 187 -11.89 -5.14 12.76
CA TRP A 187 -10.81 -4.27 12.31
C TRP A 187 -10.75 -2.94 13.07
N ASP A 188 -11.72 -2.63 13.93
CA ASP A 188 -11.62 -1.53 14.89
C ASP A 188 -10.36 -1.63 15.77
N GLN A 189 -9.89 -2.84 16.06
CA GLN A 189 -8.62 -3.12 16.74
C GLN A 189 -7.40 -2.65 15.95
N ILE A 190 -7.54 -2.57 14.63
CA ILE A 190 -6.47 -2.21 13.69
C ILE A 190 -6.51 -0.71 13.37
N VAL A 191 -7.69 -0.09 13.36
CA VAL A 191 -7.88 1.35 13.06
C VAL A 191 -8.23 2.21 14.29
N PHE A 192 -8.19 1.60 15.47
CA PHE A 192 -8.38 2.17 16.82
C PHE A 192 -9.71 2.93 17.03
N THR A 193 -10.72 2.65 16.20
CA THR A 193 -12.05 3.27 16.30
C THR A 193 -13.10 2.30 15.74
N PRO A 194 -14.34 2.31 16.27
CA PRO A 194 -15.43 1.50 15.73
C PRO A 194 -15.68 1.74 14.24
N ILE A 195 -15.99 0.67 13.51
CA ILE A 195 -16.47 0.74 12.13
C ILE A 195 -18.00 0.82 12.15
N GLU A 196 -18.55 1.88 11.56
CA GLU A 196 -20.00 2.09 11.49
C GLU A 196 -20.67 1.12 10.52
N ASP A 197 -21.84 0.60 10.91
CA ASP A 197 -22.65 -0.28 10.05
C ASP A 197 -23.07 0.41 8.75
N SER A 198 -23.44 1.70 8.82
CA SER A 198 -23.82 2.50 7.67
C SER A 198 -22.72 2.58 6.60
N ALA A 199 -21.45 2.61 7.01
CA ALA A 199 -20.31 2.62 6.09
C ALA A 199 -20.11 1.25 5.43
N LEU A 200 -20.31 0.16 6.19
CA LEU A 200 -20.28 -1.19 5.63
C LEU A 200 -21.45 -1.42 4.67
N ASP A 201 -22.65 -0.96 5.00
CA ASP A 201 -23.84 -1.03 4.14
C ASP A 201 -23.59 -0.30 2.83
N LYS A 202 -23.06 0.92 2.90
CA LYS A 202 -22.76 1.70 1.69
C LYS A 202 -21.76 0.98 0.77
N VAL A 203 -20.71 0.36 1.32
CA VAL A 203 -19.76 -0.41 0.53
C VAL A 203 -20.38 -1.70 -0.01
N ALA A 204 -21.22 -2.39 0.78
CA ALA A 204 -21.93 -3.60 0.36
C ALA A 204 -22.86 -3.31 -0.82
N GLU A 205 -23.68 -2.27 -0.73
CA GLU A 205 -24.61 -1.86 -1.78
C GLU A 205 -23.89 -1.56 -3.10
N GLU A 206 -22.81 -0.77 -3.05
CA GLU A 206 -22.05 -0.44 -4.27
C GLU A 206 -21.30 -1.65 -4.83
N TYR A 207 -20.85 -2.57 -3.98
CA TYR A 207 -20.25 -3.82 -4.41
C TYR A 207 -21.27 -4.71 -5.15
N GLU A 208 -22.46 -4.89 -4.58
CA GLU A 208 -23.53 -5.70 -5.16
C GLU A 208 -24.02 -5.12 -6.49
N LYS A 209 -24.19 -3.80 -6.58
CA LYS A 209 -24.52 -3.11 -7.84
C LYS A 209 -23.48 -3.36 -8.94
N LYS A 210 -22.20 -3.45 -8.56
CA LYS A 210 -21.09 -3.56 -9.52
C LYS A 210 -20.78 -5.00 -9.94
N TYR A 211 -20.94 -5.97 -9.03
CA TYR A 211 -20.48 -7.34 -9.23
C TYR A 211 -21.58 -8.40 -9.11
N GLU A 212 -22.84 -8.00 -8.94
CA GLU A 212 -24.02 -8.88 -8.85
C GLU A 212 -23.83 -10.04 -7.83
N SER A 213 -23.02 -9.79 -6.80
CA SER A 213 -22.65 -10.74 -5.76
C SER A 213 -22.34 -9.99 -4.47
N SER A 214 -22.42 -10.64 -3.31
CA SER A 214 -22.16 -9.99 -2.02
C SER A 214 -20.67 -9.95 -1.69
N GLY A 215 -20.17 -8.79 -1.28
CA GLY A 215 -18.80 -8.61 -0.80
C GLY A 215 -18.65 -8.86 0.71
N PHE A 216 -19.73 -8.58 1.45
CA PHE A 216 -19.88 -8.87 2.87
C PHE A 216 -20.98 -9.93 3.10
N MET A 217 -20.90 -10.68 4.20
CA MET A 217 -21.91 -11.66 4.63
C MET A 217 -22.22 -11.60 6.12
#